data_AF-A0A937M4J9-F1
#
_entry.id   AF-A0A937M4J9-F1
#
_cell.length_a   1.000
_cell.length_b   1.000
_cell.length_c   1.000
_cell.angle_alpha   90.00
_cell.angle_beta   90.00
_cell.angle_gamma   90.00
#
_symmetry.space_group_name_H-M   'P 1'
#
loop_
_entity.id
_entity.type
_entity.pdbx_description
1 polymer ?
#
loop_
_entity_poly.entity_id
_entity_poly.type
_entity_poly.pdbx_seq_one_letter_code
_entity_poly.pdbx_strand_id
1 'polypeptide(L)'
;MKFLVILICLMVNYLWLKDLDKFDDGWFFRFRGRVEGWSSGLDEKMPLGWLAAFAIIYGVPLLSLAIILFITEDSVFGLVTMVVHILVLLVAFDRTQPGQLARDFLEKWKNSDMASSLEFLQKEFKASSLPGEDDRYAIGKYFSKQLSYRSFEKMFVMFFWYMCTGALGILLSYITYQLRDSHPEQPQQRQVDLISFLIQLLEWVPLRLLALTFSLAGNFVHCFENVRESFWEFNKETNNADLLYGYAGCAISGMVLNTLTDDDEGQEAGGVPDRESAEIQAILGLLERSQAIWLSVLALITIVGL
;
A
#
# COMPACT_ATOMS: atom_id res chain seq x y z
N MET A 1 2.34 22.11 -9.53
CA MET A 1 3.45 21.17 -9.83
C MET A 1 3.19 19.77 -9.26
N LYS A 2 2.83 19.61 -7.98
CA LYS A 2 2.58 18.30 -7.32
C LYS A 2 1.66 17.35 -8.10
N PHE A 3 0.48 17.81 -8.56
CA PHE A 3 -0.42 16.94 -9.31
C PHE A 3 0.12 16.50 -10.67
N LEU A 4 0.81 17.40 -11.40
CA LEU A 4 1.47 17.03 -12.65
C LEU A 4 2.51 15.94 -12.41
N VAL A 5 3.27 16.02 -11.30
CA VAL A 5 4.21 14.98 -10.89
C VAL A 5 3.52 13.66 -10.61
N ILE A 6 2.41 13.65 -9.86
CA ILE A 6 1.62 12.43 -9.62
C ILE A 6 1.12 11.84 -10.95
N LEU A 7 0.54 12.67 -11.82
CA LEU A 7 -0.04 12.22 -13.08
C LEU A 7 1.04 11.66 -14.01
N ILE A 8 2.19 12.33 -14.12
CA ILE A 8 3.34 11.84 -14.88
C ILE A 8 3.85 10.54 -14.27
N CYS A 9 4.00 10.46 -12.95
CA CYS A 9 4.47 9.25 -12.28
C CYS A 9 3.51 8.08 -12.50
N LEU A 10 2.20 8.30 -12.44
CA LEU A 10 1.21 7.27 -12.73
C LEU A 10 1.22 6.85 -14.19
N MET A 11 1.34 7.81 -15.11
CA MET A 11 1.47 7.54 -16.54
C MET A 11 2.72 6.69 -16.83
N VAL A 12 3.87 7.05 -16.24
CA VAL A 12 5.13 6.30 -16.36
C VAL A 12 5.03 4.93 -15.70
N ASN A 13 4.42 4.83 -14.51
CA ASN A 13 4.23 3.56 -13.82
C ASN A 13 3.30 2.61 -14.61
N TYR A 14 2.25 3.15 -15.22
CA TYR A 14 1.29 2.40 -16.03
C TYR A 14 1.88 1.94 -17.37
N LEU A 15 2.61 2.82 -18.08
CA LEU A 15 3.08 2.56 -19.44
C LEU A 15 4.47 1.91 -19.53
N TRP A 16 5.38 2.21 -18.60
CA TRP A 16 6.80 1.90 -18.75
C TRP A 16 7.31 0.86 -17.76
N LEU A 17 6.75 0.82 -16.56
CA LEU A 17 7.24 -0.05 -15.48
C LEU A 17 6.57 -1.42 -15.41
N LYS A 18 5.65 -1.74 -16.34
CA LYS A 18 4.98 -3.04 -16.39
C LYS A 18 5.94 -4.22 -16.51
N ASP A 19 7.05 -4.04 -17.24
CA ASP A 19 7.99 -5.13 -17.58
C ASP A 19 9.36 -5.00 -16.91
N LEU A 20 9.58 -3.95 -16.10
CA LEU A 20 10.85 -3.76 -15.41
C LEU A 20 10.80 -4.41 -14.04
N ASP A 21 11.61 -5.47 -13.89
CA ASP A 21 11.82 -6.19 -12.64
C ASP A 21 12.25 -5.24 -11.52
N LYS A 22 11.79 -5.51 -10.29
CA LYS A 22 11.91 -4.66 -9.07
C LYS A 22 13.19 -3.80 -9.09
N PHE A 23 13.07 -2.48 -8.89
CA PHE A 23 14.27 -1.70 -8.56
C PHE A 23 14.93 -2.36 -7.34
N ASP A 24 16.21 -2.65 -7.44
CA ASP A 24 16.95 -3.35 -6.40
C ASP A 24 17.02 -2.49 -5.14
N ASP A 25 16.04 -2.68 -4.24
CA ASP A 25 16.02 -2.13 -2.88
C ASP A 25 17.27 -2.53 -2.07
N GLY A 26 18.11 -3.42 -2.61
CA GLY A 26 19.39 -3.83 -2.06
C GLY A 26 20.28 -2.67 -1.63
N TRP A 27 20.20 -1.50 -2.27
CA TRP A 27 20.92 -0.32 -1.78
C TRP A 27 20.49 0.10 -0.36
N PHE A 28 19.18 0.15 -0.10
CA PHE A 28 18.65 0.51 1.21
C PHE A 28 18.94 -0.57 2.26
N PHE A 29 18.81 -1.85 1.88
CA PHE A 29 19.19 -2.97 2.76
C PHE A 29 20.67 -2.93 3.15
N ARG A 30 21.57 -2.63 2.21
CA ARG A 30 23.01 -2.48 2.47
C ARG A 30 23.33 -1.25 3.32
N PHE A 31 22.63 -0.14 3.08
CA PHE A 31 22.75 1.06 3.92
C PHE A 31 22.32 0.76 5.36
N ARG A 32 21.16 0.13 5.54
CA ARG A 32 20.66 -0.29 6.86
C ARG A 32 21.60 -1.26 7.55
N GLY A 33 22.03 -2.33 6.89
CA GLY A 33 22.96 -3.30 7.47
C GLY A 33 24.28 -2.68 7.91
N ARG A 34 24.75 -1.64 7.20
CA ARG A 34 25.92 -0.85 7.61
C ARG A 34 25.63 0.00 8.87
N VAL A 35 24.44 0.61 8.96
CA VAL A 35 24.04 1.43 10.11
C VAL A 35 23.79 0.55 11.34
N GLU A 36 23.14 -0.60 11.20
CA GLU A 36 22.91 -1.56 12.29
C GLU A 36 24.23 -2.19 12.77
N GLY A 37 25.14 -2.54 11.87
CA GLY A 37 26.48 -3.02 12.24
C GLY A 37 27.35 -1.97 12.94
N TRP A 38 27.15 -0.68 12.65
CA TRP A 38 27.79 0.40 13.40
C TRP A 38 27.11 0.61 14.77
N SER A 39 25.78 0.47 14.80
CA SER A 39 24.97 0.64 16.02
C SER A 39 25.16 -0.50 17.01
N SER A 40 25.38 -1.74 16.59
CA SER A 40 25.60 -2.87 17.51
C SER A 40 26.86 -2.66 18.37
N GLY A 41 27.92 -2.11 17.80
CA GLY A 41 29.12 -1.71 18.54
C GLY A 41 28.93 -0.50 19.47
N LEU A 42 27.84 0.26 19.29
CA LEU A 42 27.43 1.37 20.15
C LEU A 42 26.44 0.92 21.24
N ASP A 43 25.57 -0.06 20.95
CA ASP A 43 24.60 -0.61 21.90
C ASP A 43 25.30 -1.40 23.01
N GLU A 44 26.45 -2.03 22.71
CA GLU A 44 27.35 -2.61 23.73
C GLU A 44 27.91 -1.55 24.71
N LYS A 45 27.97 -0.28 24.30
CA LYS A 45 28.57 0.81 25.10
C LYS A 45 27.53 1.76 25.71
N MET A 46 26.34 1.88 25.12
CA MET A 46 25.28 2.78 25.55
C MET A 46 23.89 2.16 25.31
N PRO A 47 22.97 2.16 26.30
CA PRO A 47 21.63 1.58 26.17
C PRO A 47 20.66 2.35 25.23
N LEU A 48 21.16 3.35 24.51
CA LEU A 48 20.43 4.23 23.58
C LEU A 48 20.95 4.11 22.13
N GLY A 49 21.83 3.15 21.83
CA GLY A 49 22.40 2.96 20.50
C GLY A 49 21.33 2.78 19.42
N TRP A 50 20.27 2.04 19.75
CA TRP A 50 19.13 1.81 18.85
C TRP A 50 18.39 3.09 18.41
N LEU A 51 18.25 4.10 19.28
CA LEU A 51 17.64 5.39 18.92
C LEU A 51 18.54 6.19 17.99
N ALA A 52 19.87 6.11 18.18
CA ALA A 52 20.82 6.72 17.26
C ALA A 52 20.76 6.04 15.88
N ALA A 53 20.68 4.70 15.83
CA ALA A 53 20.47 3.95 14.59
C ALA A 53 19.18 4.40 13.89
N PHE A 54 18.06 4.46 14.62
CA PHE A 54 16.77 4.90 14.07
C PHE A 54 16.84 6.33 13.55
N ALA A 55 17.42 7.26 14.31
CA ALA A 55 17.60 8.65 13.89
C ALA A 55 18.48 8.79 12.64
N ILE A 56 19.51 7.94 12.48
CA ILE A 56 20.36 7.92 11.29
C ILE A 56 19.62 7.34 10.08
N ILE A 57 18.86 6.25 10.27
CA ILE A 57 18.08 5.60 9.21
C ILE A 57 17.05 6.56 8.59
N TYR A 58 16.36 7.35 9.41
CA TYR A 58 15.41 8.37 8.93
C TYR A 58 16.13 9.66 8.51
N GLY A 59 17.06 10.13 9.34
CA GLY A 59 17.69 11.43 9.19
C GLY A 59 18.55 11.54 7.94
N VAL A 60 19.36 10.54 7.61
CA VAL A 60 20.27 10.63 6.45
C VAL A 60 19.51 10.73 5.12
N PRO A 61 18.52 9.87 4.81
CA PRO A 61 17.75 9.99 3.57
C PRO A 61 16.87 11.25 3.53
N LEU A 62 16.23 11.62 4.65
CA LEU A 62 15.37 12.81 4.69
C LEU A 62 16.18 14.10 4.54
N LEU A 63 17.32 14.21 5.22
CA LEU A 63 18.20 15.37 5.14
C LEU A 63 18.84 15.47 3.75
N SER A 64 19.29 14.36 3.17
CA SER A 64 19.86 14.36 1.82
C SER A 64 18.82 14.82 0.79
N LEU A 65 17.59 14.32 0.87
CA LEU A 65 16.50 14.78 0.01
C LEU A 65 16.17 16.26 0.24
N ALA A 66 16.12 16.72 1.50
CA ALA A 66 15.86 18.12 1.81
C ALA A 66 16.95 19.04 1.24
N ILE A 67 18.23 18.66 1.34
CA ILE A 67 19.34 19.41 0.75
C ILE A 67 19.24 19.44 -0.78
N ILE A 68 18.93 18.31 -1.41
CA ILE A 68 18.74 18.24 -2.86
C ILE A 68 17.61 19.17 -3.29
N LEU A 69 16.47 19.15 -2.59
CA LEU A 69 15.33 20.01 -2.90
C LEU A 69 15.69 21.49 -2.71
N PHE A 70 16.39 21.85 -1.63
CA PHE A 70 16.83 23.21 -1.35
C PHE A 70 17.78 23.76 -2.42
N ILE A 71 18.77 22.98 -2.85
CA ILE A 71 19.70 23.37 -3.93
C ILE A 71 18.96 23.55 -5.26
N THR A 72 17.92 22.77 -5.47
CA THR A 72 17.20 22.71 -6.74
C THR A 72 16.08 23.77 -6.83
N GLU A 73 15.69 24.37 -5.70
CA GLU A 73 14.55 25.32 -5.58
C GLU A 73 14.69 26.53 -6.51
N ASP A 74 15.89 27.09 -6.66
CA ASP A 74 16.18 28.26 -7.51
C ASP A 74 16.51 27.91 -8.97
N SER A 75 16.45 26.63 -9.36
CA SER A 75 16.86 26.17 -10.69
C SER A 75 15.72 26.26 -11.72
N VAL A 76 16.03 26.70 -12.94
CA VAL A 76 15.23 26.66 -14.19
C VAL A 76 13.72 26.43 -13.99
N PHE A 77 13.01 27.43 -13.44
CA PHE A 77 11.55 27.43 -13.26
C PHE A 77 10.97 26.24 -12.47
N GLY A 78 11.76 25.57 -11.61
CA GLY A 78 11.31 24.41 -10.83
C GLY A 78 11.15 23.12 -11.64
N LEU A 79 11.69 23.04 -12.87
CA LEU A 79 11.66 21.78 -13.64
C LEU A 79 12.55 20.72 -13.02
N VAL A 80 13.72 21.11 -12.51
CA VAL A 80 14.65 20.16 -11.89
C VAL A 80 14.07 19.62 -10.58
N THR A 81 13.41 20.47 -9.77
CA THR A 81 12.70 20.01 -8.56
C THR A 81 11.61 19.02 -8.93
N MET A 82 10.85 19.30 -10.01
CA MET A 82 9.83 18.40 -10.53
C MET A 82 10.39 17.01 -10.87
N VAL A 83 11.54 16.95 -11.57
CA VAL A 83 12.21 15.68 -11.90
C VAL A 83 12.63 14.94 -10.64
N VAL A 84 13.19 15.63 -9.63
CA VAL A 84 13.53 15.02 -8.34
C VAL A 84 12.29 14.43 -7.67
N HIS A 85 11.18 15.18 -7.63
CA HIS A 85 9.92 14.65 -7.09
C HIS A 85 9.45 13.42 -7.86
N ILE A 86 9.50 13.42 -9.20
CA ILE A 86 9.13 12.26 -10.03
C ILE A 86 10.01 11.06 -9.69
N LEU A 87 11.32 11.23 -9.56
CA LEU A 87 12.24 10.14 -9.21
C LEU A 87 11.94 9.57 -7.82
N VAL A 88 11.72 10.42 -6.82
CA VAL A 88 11.36 9.97 -5.46
C VAL A 88 10.03 9.23 -5.47
N LEU A 89 9.02 9.75 -6.18
CA LEU A 89 7.75 9.04 -6.34
C LEU A 89 7.96 7.70 -7.01
N LEU A 90 8.71 7.63 -8.10
CA LEU A 90 8.88 6.40 -8.87
C LEU A 90 9.63 5.32 -8.08
N VAL A 91 10.52 5.71 -7.17
CA VAL A 91 11.17 4.80 -6.22
C VAL A 91 10.19 4.34 -5.13
N ALA A 92 9.33 5.23 -4.63
CA ALA A 92 8.43 4.90 -3.52
C ALA A 92 7.12 4.24 -3.95
N PHE A 93 6.65 4.51 -5.17
CA PHE A 93 5.59 3.76 -5.82
C PHE A 93 6.13 2.37 -6.12
N ASP A 94 5.87 1.45 -5.20
CA ASP A 94 6.13 0.04 -5.44
C ASP A 94 5.43 -0.39 -6.74
N ARG A 95 6.15 -1.12 -7.58
CA ARG A 95 5.75 -1.48 -8.95
C ARG A 95 4.58 -2.47 -9.00
N THR A 96 4.05 -2.88 -7.84
CA THR A 96 2.96 -3.84 -7.76
C THR A 96 1.63 -3.18 -8.13
N GLN A 97 1.29 -3.27 -9.41
CA GLN A 97 -0.04 -2.92 -9.89
C GLN A 97 -1.03 -3.92 -9.31
N PRO A 98 -2.03 -3.47 -8.52
CA PRO A 98 -2.98 -4.39 -7.88
C PRO A 98 -3.75 -5.23 -8.90
N GLY A 99 -4.00 -4.69 -10.10
CA GLY A 99 -4.63 -5.42 -11.19
C GLY A 99 -3.75 -6.51 -11.81
N GLN A 100 -2.42 -6.36 -11.84
CA GLN A 100 -1.53 -7.45 -12.26
C GLN A 100 -1.47 -8.53 -11.20
N LEU A 101 -1.30 -8.13 -9.94
CA LEU A 101 -1.27 -9.04 -8.79
C LEU A 101 -2.54 -9.90 -8.70
N ALA A 102 -3.71 -9.27 -8.89
CA ALA A 102 -5.00 -9.97 -8.94
C ALA A 102 -5.10 -10.94 -10.13
N ARG A 103 -4.64 -10.54 -11.33
CA ARG A 103 -4.65 -11.42 -12.51
C ARG A 103 -3.74 -12.63 -12.34
N ASP A 104 -2.52 -12.43 -11.88
CA ASP A 104 -1.54 -13.51 -11.69
C ASP A 104 -2.05 -14.51 -10.64
N PHE A 105 -2.68 -14.01 -9.57
CA PHE A 105 -3.33 -14.86 -8.58
C PHE A 105 -4.53 -15.60 -9.17
N LEU A 106 -5.43 -14.91 -9.89
CA LEU A 106 -6.61 -15.53 -10.51
C LEU A 106 -6.24 -16.58 -11.57
N GLU A 107 -5.15 -16.40 -12.30
CA GLU A 107 -4.64 -17.39 -13.26
C GLU A 107 -4.17 -18.66 -12.55
N LYS A 108 -3.38 -18.52 -11.48
CA LYS A 108 -2.95 -19.64 -10.62
C LYS A 108 -4.15 -20.32 -9.92
N TRP A 109 -5.13 -19.52 -9.50
CA TRP A 109 -6.36 -19.96 -8.84
C TRP A 109 -7.24 -20.81 -9.77
N LYS A 110 -7.44 -20.35 -11.01
CA LYS A 110 -8.28 -21.01 -12.02
C LYS A 110 -7.70 -22.36 -12.45
N ASN A 111 -6.37 -22.48 -12.44
CA ASN A 111 -5.67 -23.74 -12.72
C ASN A 111 -5.78 -24.78 -11.57
N SER A 112 -6.49 -24.46 -10.48
CA SER A 112 -6.69 -25.30 -9.28
C SER A 112 -5.40 -25.76 -8.58
N ASP A 113 -4.30 -25.05 -8.80
CA ASP A 113 -3.03 -25.31 -8.14
C ASP A 113 -2.94 -24.46 -6.85
N MET A 114 -3.54 -25.00 -5.79
CA MET A 114 -3.60 -24.34 -4.47
C MET A 114 -2.21 -24.14 -3.88
N ALA A 115 -1.29 -25.09 -4.12
CA ALA A 115 0.10 -24.99 -3.72
C ALA A 115 0.81 -23.85 -4.45
N SER A 116 0.63 -23.72 -5.77
CA SER A 116 1.18 -22.58 -6.54
C SER A 116 0.62 -21.22 -6.11
N SER A 117 -0.63 -21.18 -5.63
CA SER A 117 -1.29 -19.97 -5.12
C SER A 117 -0.71 -19.58 -3.75
N LEU A 118 -0.46 -20.56 -2.88
CA LEU A 118 0.19 -20.34 -1.59
C LEU A 118 1.67 -19.97 -1.74
N GLU A 119 2.40 -20.60 -2.65
CA GLU A 119 3.79 -20.22 -2.95
C GLU A 119 3.87 -18.79 -3.47
N PHE A 120 2.91 -18.39 -4.32
CA PHE A 120 2.79 -17.01 -4.78
C PHE A 120 2.51 -16.05 -3.61
N LEU A 121 1.57 -16.37 -2.72
CA LEU A 121 1.29 -15.59 -1.52
C LEU A 121 2.53 -15.47 -0.61
N GLN A 122 3.25 -16.57 -0.40
CA GLN A 122 4.46 -16.60 0.43
C GLN A 122 5.56 -15.72 -0.17
N LYS A 123 5.78 -15.83 -1.49
CA LYS A 123 6.81 -15.06 -2.18
C LYS A 123 6.49 -13.57 -2.22
N GLU A 124 5.23 -13.21 -2.46
CA GLU A 124 4.84 -11.84 -2.75
C GLU A 124 4.47 -11.04 -1.49
N PHE A 125 3.96 -11.70 -0.45
CA PHE A 125 3.58 -11.05 0.80
C PHE A 125 4.45 -11.44 2.01
N LYS A 126 5.46 -12.31 1.83
CA LYS A 126 6.35 -12.81 2.90
C LYS A 126 5.57 -13.28 4.14
N ALA A 127 4.40 -13.88 3.91
CA ALA A 127 3.45 -14.23 4.96
C ALA A 127 4.07 -15.22 5.95
N SER A 128 4.14 -14.84 7.23
CA SER A 128 4.60 -15.74 8.31
C SER A 128 3.53 -16.73 8.77
N SER A 129 2.26 -16.44 8.46
CA SER A 129 1.10 -17.29 8.76
C SER A 129 0.20 -17.40 7.52
N LEU A 130 0.33 -18.49 6.80
CA LEU A 130 -0.52 -18.83 5.67
C LEU A 130 -1.73 -19.67 6.13
N PRO A 131 -2.90 -19.54 5.49
CA PRO A 131 -4.01 -20.46 5.69
C PRO A 131 -3.59 -21.89 5.32
N GLY A 132 -4.23 -22.90 5.90
CA GLY A 132 -4.01 -24.29 5.50
C GLY A 132 -4.41 -24.51 4.03
N GLU A 133 -3.66 -25.37 3.32
CA GLU A 133 -3.87 -25.62 1.88
C GLU A 133 -5.27 -26.16 1.53
N ASP A 134 -5.97 -26.69 2.53
CA ASP A 134 -7.28 -27.33 2.39
C ASP A 134 -8.47 -26.34 2.41
N ASP A 135 -8.25 -25.09 2.83
CA ASP A 135 -9.31 -24.08 2.92
C ASP A 135 -9.23 -23.06 1.77
N ARG A 136 -9.89 -23.41 0.66
CA ARG A 136 -10.05 -22.53 -0.51
C ARG A 136 -10.67 -21.18 -0.13
N TYR A 137 -11.65 -21.16 0.76
CA TYR A 137 -12.27 -19.89 1.17
C TYR A 137 -11.28 -19.00 1.94
N ALA A 138 -10.49 -19.57 2.84
CA ALA A 138 -9.50 -18.81 3.59
C ALA A 138 -8.38 -18.24 2.71
N ILE A 139 -7.97 -18.93 1.64
CA ILE A 139 -6.92 -18.44 0.74
C ILE A 139 -7.42 -17.26 -0.11
N GLY A 140 -8.62 -17.36 -0.69
CA GLY A 140 -9.24 -16.25 -1.43
C GLY A 140 -9.44 -15.02 -0.56
N LYS A 141 -10.01 -15.20 0.63
CA LYS A 141 -10.17 -14.14 1.65
C LYS A 141 -8.85 -13.52 2.08
N TYR A 142 -7.82 -14.33 2.32
CA TYR A 142 -6.49 -13.84 2.69
C TYR A 142 -5.89 -12.97 1.58
N PHE A 143 -5.98 -13.43 0.33
CA PHE A 143 -5.52 -12.67 -0.83
C PHE A 143 -6.29 -11.35 -0.97
N SER A 144 -7.62 -11.37 -0.91
CA SER A 144 -8.47 -10.17 -0.98
C SER A 144 -8.14 -9.13 0.09
N LYS A 145 -7.94 -9.59 1.34
CA LYS A 145 -7.51 -8.74 2.46
C LYS A 145 -6.15 -8.11 2.18
N GLN A 146 -5.18 -8.92 1.76
CA GLN A 146 -3.81 -8.48 1.55
C GLN A 146 -3.67 -7.57 0.31
N LEU A 147 -4.43 -7.85 -0.76
CA LEU A 147 -4.54 -7.01 -1.94
C LEU A 147 -5.10 -5.64 -1.56
N SER A 148 -6.18 -5.59 -0.78
CA SER A 148 -6.79 -4.34 -0.31
C SER A 148 -5.80 -3.53 0.52
N TYR A 149 -5.14 -4.17 1.49
CA TYR A 149 -4.19 -3.51 2.37
C TYR A 149 -2.94 -3.01 1.63
N ARG A 150 -2.37 -3.82 0.73
CA ARG A 150 -1.21 -3.40 -0.08
C ARG A 150 -1.55 -2.26 -1.03
N SER A 151 -2.74 -2.30 -1.64
CA SER A 151 -3.23 -1.21 -2.49
C SER A 151 -3.39 0.09 -1.69
N PHE A 152 -3.98 -0.02 -0.49
CA PHE A 152 -4.09 1.08 0.46
C PHE A 152 -2.74 1.71 0.80
N GLU A 153 -1.78 0.88 1.23
CA GLU A 153 -0.43 1.31 1.60
C GLU A 153 0.32 1.98 0.44
N LYS A 154 0.40 1.31 -0.72
CA LYS A 154 1.28 1.73 -1.80
C LYS A 154 0.69 2.85 -2.66
N MET A 155 -0.64 3.03 -2.65
CA MET A 155 -1.30 4.06 -3.45
C MET A 155 -1.87 5.18 -2.59
N PHE A 156 -2.80 4.86 -1.70
CA PHE A 156 -3.61 5.86 -1.01
C PHE A 156 -2.82 6.59 0.08
N VAL A 157 -2.03 5.87 0.88
CA VAL A 157 -1.14 6.49 1.89
C VAL A 157 -0.10 7.37 1.19
N MET A 158 0.51 6.88 0.10
CA MET A 158 1.50 7.63 -0.68
C MET A 158 0.91 8.90 -1.30
N PHE A 159 -0.29 8.84 -1.91
CA PHE A 159 -0.97 10.02 -2.45
C PHE A 159 -1.29 11.05 -1.38
N PHE A 160 -1.81 10.61 -0.22
CA PHE A 160 -2.17 11.50 0.88
C PHE A 160 -0.94 12.25 1.40
N TRP A 161 0.12 11.54 1.77
CA TRP A 161 1.31 12.16 2.36
C TRP A 161 2.09 13.00 1.37
N TYR A 162 2.06 12.66 0.08
CA TYR A 162 2.61 13.54 -0.94
C TYR A 162 1.86 14.86 -1.05
N MET A 163 0.53 14.85 -0.94
CA MET A 163 -0.26 16.07 -0.96
C MET A 163 0.12 16.96 0.23
N CYS A 164 0.13 16.39 1.44
CA CYS A 164 0.39 17.11 2.68
C CYS A 164 1.82 17.66 2.78
N THR A 165 2.84 16.82 2.55
CA THR A 165 4.24 17.16 2.84
C THR A 165 5.20 16.98 1.65
N GLY A 166 4.71 16.54 0.48
CA GLY A 166 5.51 16.41 -0.74
C GLY A 166 6.41 15.17 -0.74
N ALA A 167 7.57 15.27 -1.39
CA ALA A 167 8.50 14.14 -1.52
C ALA A 167 9.06 13.66 -0.16
N LEU A 168 9.15 14.55 0.83
CA LEU A 168 9.61 14.17 2.17
C LEU A 168 8.63 13.21 2.86
N GLY A 169 7.32 13.45 2.74
CA GLY A 169 6.29 12.57 3.31
C GLY A 169 6.29 11.18 2.70
N ILE A 170 6.43 11.12 1.37
CA ILE A 170 6.58 9.86 0.67
C ILE A 170 7.82 9.11 1.15
N LEU A 171 8.98 9.78 1.22
CA LEU A 171 10.22 9.13 1.62
C LEU A 171 10.12 8.60 3.06
N LEU A 172 9.52 9.38 3.97
CA LEU A 172 9.25 8.93 5.34
C LEU A 172 8.34 7.70 5.35
N SER A 173 7.24 7.73 4.61
CA SER A 173 6.30 6.62 4.47
C SER A 173 7.00 5.37 3.95
N TYR A 174 7.76 5.51 2.86
CA TYR A 174 8.53 4.45 2.24
C TYR A 174 9.53 3.82 3.21
N ILE A 175 10.31 4.63 3.94
CA ILE A 175 11.26 4.14 4.95
C ILE A 175 10.54 3.38 6.04
N THR A 176 9.41 3.91 6.55
CA THR A 176 8.63 3.25 7.61
C THR A 176 8.12 1.87 7.15
N TYR A 177 7.57 1.77 5.94
CA TYR A 177 7.12 0.49 5.38
C TYR A 177 8.25 -0.48 5.11
N GLN A 178 9.37 0.01 4.57
CA GLN A 178 10.56 -0.82 4.35
C GLN A 178 11.11 -1.37 5.66
N LEU A 179 11.03 -0.60 6.76
CA LEU A 179 11.48 -1.03 8.08
C LEU A 179 10.56 -2.09 8.70
N ARG A 180 9.25 -2.05 8.39
CA ARG A 180 8.28 -3.10 8.77
C ARG A 180 8.56 -4.40 8.03
N ASP A 181 8.74 -4.34 6.72
CA ASP A 181 8.87 -5.54 5.86
C ASP A 181 10.24 -6.23 5.99
N SER A 182 11.17 -5.56 6.67
CA SER A 182 12.54 -6.00 6.90
C SER A 182 12.68 -6.41 8.36
N HIS A 183 12.32 -7.64 8.70
CA HIS A 183 12.51 -8.20 10.04
C HIS A 183 14.01 -8.33 10.34
N PRO A 184 14.57 -7.59 11.33
CA PRO A 184 15.92 -7.86 11.80
C PRO A 184 15.95 -9.22 12.51
N GLU A 185 17.07 -9.94 12.46
CA GLU A 185 17.21 -11.24 13.13
C GLU A 185 17.09 -11.15 14.66
N GLN A 186 17.27 -9.96 15.24
CA GLN A 186 17.01 -9.65 16.65
C GLN A 186 16.34 -8.28 16.79
N PRO A 187 15.01 -8.18 16.60
CA PRO A 187 14.31 -6.92 16.80
C PRO A 187 14.28 -6.58 18.30
N GLN A 188 14.78 -5.40 18.66
CA GLN A 188 14.42 -4.84 19.97
C GLN A 188 12.92 -4.52 19.96
N GLN A 189 12.18 -5.06 20.92
CA GLN A 189 10.72 -4.90 21.03
C GLN A 189 10.29 -3.42 20.91
N ARG A 190 11.05 -2.50 21.52
CA ARG A 190 10.79 -1.05 21.45
C ARG A 190 10.85 -0.48 20.03
N GLN A 191 11.75 -0.99 19.18
CA GLN A 191 11.86 -0.56 17.79
C GLN A 191 10.64 -1.02 16.98
N VAL A 192 10.20 -2.26 17.20
CA VAL A 192 8.99 -2.80 16.56
C VAL A 192 7.75 -2.02 16.99
N ASP A 193 7.63 -1.71 18.28
CA ASP A 193 6.51 -0.92 18.83
C ASP A 193 6.48 0.50 18.23
N LEU A 194 7.64 1.16 18.09
CA LEU A 194 7.72 2.49 17.46
C LEU A 194 7.36 2.44 15.98
N ILE A 195 7.87 1.47 15.22
CA ILE A 195 7.55 1.31 13.80
C ILE A 195 6.04 1.09 13.63
N SER A 196 5.46 0.23 14.46
CA SER A 196 4.02 -0.06 14.43
C SER A 196 3.19 1.18 14.77
N PHE A 197 3.62 1.97 15.76
CA PHE A 197 2.98 3.24 16.09
C PHE A 197 3.09 4.27 14.95
N LEU A 198 4.24 4.39 14.30
CA LEU A 198 4.43 5.28 13.14
C LEU A 198 3.51 4.87 11.99
N ILE A 199 3.42 3.57 11.68
CA ILE A 199 2.51 3.06 10.64
C ILE A 199 1.08 3.39 10.99
N GLN A 200 0.67 3.13 12.24
CA GLN A 200 -0.69 3.42 12.66
C GLN A 200 -1.01 4.91 12.51
N LEU A 201 -0.09 5.81 12.89
CA LEU A 201 -0.25 7.25 12.72
C LEU A 201 -0.34 7.65 11.23
N LEU A 202 0.51 7.05 10.40
CA LEU A 202 0.60 7.32 8.97
C LEU A 202 -0.66 6.85 8.22
N GLU A 203 -1.23 5.73 8.64
CA GLU A 203 -2.41 5.10 8.06
C GLU A 203 -3.73 5.64 8.63
N TRP A 204 -3.70 6.26 9.81
CA TRP A 204 -4.92 6.66 10.53
C TRP A 204 -5.84 7.57 9.70
N VAL A 205 -5.28 8.59 9.06
CA VAL A 205 -6.04 9.54 8.21
C VAL A 205 -6.38 8.93 6.85
N PRO A 206 -5.42 8.37 6.09
CA PRO A 206 -5.73 7.80 4.77
C PRO A 206 -6.75 6.67 4.85
N LEU A 207 -6.73 5.82 5.89
CA LEU A 207 -7.64 4.67 6.03
C LEU A 207 -9.09 5.13 6.15
N ARG A 208 -9.34 6.18 6.93
CA ARG A 208 -10.68 6.76 7.11
C ARG A 208 -11.17 7.44 5.84
N LEU A 209 -10.30 8.18 5.17
CA LEU A 209 -10.64 8.80 3.90
C LEU A 209 -10.95 7.75 2.83
N LEU A 210 -10.21 6.64 2.82
CA LEU A 210 -10.47 5.51 1.94
C LEU A 210 -11.78 4.80 2.30
N ALA A 211 -12.08 4.59 3.58
CA ALA A 211 -13.36 4.01 4.02
C ALA A 211 -14.56 4.85 3.55
N LEU A 212 -14.47 6.18 3.64
CA LEU A 212 -15.47 7.09 3.07
C LEU A 212 -15.54 6.98 1.53
N THR A 213 -14.39 6.81 0.88
CA THR A 213 -14.33 6.64 -0.58
C THR A 213 -14.94 5.31 -1.01
N PHE A 214 -14.74 4.22 -0.27
CA PHE A 214 -15.37 2.92 -0.52
C PHE A 214 -16.88 2.99 -0.35
N SER A 215 -17.35 3.69 0.68
CA SER A 215 -18.77 3.98 0.83
C SER A 215 -19.32 4.72 -0.39
N LEU A 216 -18.60 5.73 -0.91
CA LEU A 216 -19.01 6.48 -2.10
C LEU A 216 -18.93 5.67 -3.41
N ALA A 217 -17.94 4.79 -3.55
CA ALA A 217 -17.67 4.02 -4.77
C ALA A 217 -18.46 2.69 -4.88
N GLY A 218 -18.97 2.19 -3.75
CA GLY A 218 -19.74 0.95 -3.65
C GLY A 218 -21.17 1.19 -3.14
N ASN A 219 -21.62 0.33 -2.23
CA ASN A 219 -22.93 0.49 -1.59
C ASN A 219 -22.88 1.52 -0.46
N PHE A 220 -23.21 2.78 -0.78
CA PHE A 220 -23.18 3.90 0.18
C PHE A 220 -24.05 3.65 1.41
N VAL A 221 -25.28 3.16 1.24
CA VAL A 221 -26.26 3.02 2.32
C VAL A 221 -25.77 2.06 3.40
N HIS A 222 -25.31 0.86 3.01
CA HIS A 222 -24.83 -0.14 3.98
C HIS A 222 -23.43 0.16 4.52
N CYS A 223 -22.56 0.76 3.71
CA CYS A 223 -21.17 1.02 4.13
C CYS A 223 -21.07 2.27 5.02
N PHE A 224 -21.87 3.32 4.78
CA PHE A 224 -21.76 4.58 5.51
C PHE A 224 -22.14 4.43 6.99
N GLU A 225 -23.14 3.60 7.32
CA GLU A 225 -23.52 3.33 8.71
C GLU A 225 -22.38 2.65 9.48
N ASN A 226 -21.80 1.59 8.90
CA ASN A 226 -20.67 0.87 9.50
C ASN A 226 -19.41 1.74 9.63
N VAL A 227 -19.13 2.57 8.61
CA VAL A 227 -18.00 3.51 8.64
C VAL A 227 -18.23 4.58 9.70
N ARG A 228 -19.44 5.11 9.86
CA ARG A 228 -19.77 6.15 10.84
C ARG A 228 -19.57 5.68 12.28
N GLU A 229 -19.99 4.45 12.59
CA GLU A 229 -19.86 3.88 13.94
C GLU A 229 -18.39 3.66 14.32
N SER A 230 -17.58 3.12 13.40
CA SER A 230 -16.16 2.84 13.66
C SER A 230 -15.22 4.02 13.36
N PHE A 231 -15.73 5.14 12.80
CA PHE A 231 -14.91 6.28 12.37
C PHE A 231 -14.10 6.89 13.51
N TRP A 232 -14.67 6.98 14.71
CA TRP A 232 -14.05 7.66 15.85
C TRP A 232 -13.28 6.73 16.79
N GLU A 233 -13.29 5.43 16.53
CA GLU A 233 -12.59 4.47 17.37
C GLU A 233 -11.09 4.53 17.09
N PHE A 234 -10.35 5.10 18.03
CA PHE A 234 -8.89 5.01 18.08
C PHE A 234 -8.53 3.77 18.91
N ASN A 235 -8.56 2.60 18.28
CA ASN A 235 -8.11 1.38 18.95
C ASN A 235 -6.70 1.00 18.46
N LYS A 236 -5.77 0.82 19.40
CA LYS A 236 -4.38 0.45 19.16
C LYS A 236 -4.22 -1.04 18.84
N GLU A 237 -5.22 -1.86 19.16
CA GLU A 237 -5.16 -3.32 19.02
C GLU A 237 -5.86 -3.86 17.77
N THR A 238 -6.59 -3.01 17.02
CA THR A 238 -7.27 -3.47 15.82
C THR A 238 -6.33 -3.43 14.63
N ASN A 239 -6.15 -4.59 13.98
CA ASN A 239 -5.34 -4.69 12.77
C ASN A 239 -5.99 -3.88 11.64
N ASN A 240 -5.31 -2.85 11.14
CA ASN A 240 -5.80 -1.96 10.09
C ASN A 240 -6.24 -2.73 8.82
N ALA A 241 -5.61 -3.86 8.52
CA ALA A 241 -5.98 -4.70 7.38
C ALA A 241 -7.34 -5.37 7.57
N ASP A 242 -7.73 -5.73 8.80
CA ASP A 242 -9.04 -6.32 9.09
C ASP A 242 -10.17 -5.30 8.97
N LEU A 243 -9.96 -4.07 9.46
CA LEU A 243 -10.93 -3.00 9.30
C LEU A 243 -11.13 -2.65 7.82
N LEU A 244 -10.04 -2.51 7.06
CA LEU A 244 -10.11 -2.18 5.65
C LEU A 244 -10.84 -3.25 4.85
N TYR A 245 -10.55 -4.53 5.11
CA TYR A 245 -11.24 -5.64 4.46
C TYR A 245 -12.72 -5.69 4.86
N GLY A 246 -13.07 -5.38 6.11
CA GLY A 246 -14.46 -5.24 6.54
C GLY A 246 -15.22 -4.16 5.76
N TYR A 247 -14.62 -2.98 5.59
CA TYR A 247 -15.22 -1.90 4.77
C TYR A 247 -15.36 -2.28 3.30
N ALA A 248 -14.33 -2.90 2.72
CA ALA A 248 -14.37 -3.40 1.35
C ALA A 248 -15.49 -4.44 1.17
N GLY A 249 -15.61 -5.41 2.09
CA GLY A 249 -16.66 -6.42 2.12
C GLY A 249 -18.07 -5.82 2.15
N CYS A 250 -18.31 -4.80 2.99
CA CYS A 250 -19.59 -4.08 3.02
C CYS A 250 -19.87 -3.36 1.69
N ALA A 251 -18.85 -2.73 1.09
CA ALA A 251 -19.00 -1.97 -0.14
C ALA A 251 -19.28 -2.85 -1.37
N ILE A 252 -18.68 -4.05 -1.43
CA ILE A 252 -18.82 -4.99 -2.56
C ILE A 252 -20.01 -5.94 -2.42
N SER A 253 -20.65 -6.04 -1.25
CA SER A 253 -21.74 -7.01 -1.00
C SER A 253 -22.87 -6.95 -2.03
N GLY A 254 -23.24 -5.75 -2.51
CA GLY A 254 -24.23 -5.59 -3.58
C GLY A 254 -23.68 -5.83 -5.00
N MET A 255 -22.36 -5.70 -5.19
CA MET A 255 -21.69 -5.87 -6.48
C MET A 255 -21.45 -7.35 -6.79
N VAL A 256 -21.02 -8.13 -5.79
CA VAL A 256 -20.82 -9.60 -5.91
C VAL A 256 -22.13 -10.29 -6.26
N LEU A 257 -23.25 -9.87 -5.67
CA LEU A 257 -24.56 -10.46 -5.97
C LEU A 257 -24.95 -10.25 -7.44
N ASN A 258 -24.66 -9.08 -8.01
CA ASN A 258 -25.00 -8.76 -9.40
C ASN A 258 -24.12 -9.54 -10.40
N THR A 259 -22.83 -9.70 -10.11
CA THR A 259 -21.92 -10.48 -10.96
C THR A 259 -22.32 -11.96 -10.97
N LEU A 260 -22.72 -12.51 -9.82
CA LEU A 260 -23.18 -13.89 -9.72
C LEU A 260 -24.49 -14.12 -10.49
N THR A 261 -25.39 -13.13 -10.56
CA THR A 261 -26.63 -13.24 -11.34
C THR A 261 -26.41 -13.06 -12.84
N ASP A 262 -25.48 -12.17 -13.25
CA ASP A 262 -25.14 -11.97 -14.66
C ASP A 262 -24.44 -13.21 -15.27
N ASP A 263 -23.60 -13.90 -14.50
CA ASP A 263 -22.96 -15.16 -14.93
C ASP A 263 -23.97 -16.33 -15.03
N ASP A 264 -25.03 -16.34 -14.20
CA ASP A 264 -26.05 -17.40 -14.19
C ASP A 264 -26.99 -17.32 -15.42
N GLU A 265 -27.17 -16.13 -16.01
CA GLU A 265 -27.97 -15.95 -17.24
C GLU A 265 -27.17 -16.26 -18.54
N GLY A 266 -25.84 -16.37 -18.46
CA GLY A 266 -24.94 -16.51 -19.62
C GLY A 266 -24.25 -17.86 -19.81
N GLN A 267 -24.31 -18.78 -18.83
CA GLN A 267 -23.53 -20.03 -18.86
C GLN A 267 -24.40 -21.30 -18.90
N GLU A 268 -24.50 -21.90 -20.08
CA GLU A 268 -24.84 -23.32 -20.22
C GLU A 268 -23.73 -24.18 -19.58
N ALA A 269 -24.12 -24.97 -18.57
CA ALA A 269 -23.48 -26.20 -18.06
C ALA A 269 -22.04 -26.12 -17.49
N GLY A 270 -21.93 -26.18 -16.15
CA GLY A 270 -20.97 -27.09 -15.49
C GLY A 270 -19.84 -26.51 -14.64
N GLY A 271 -19.67 -25.19 -14.55
CA GLY A 271 -18.69 -24.57 -13.63
C GLY A 271 -19.36 -24.18 -12.31
N VAL A 272 -18.84 -24.63 -11.17
CA VAL A 272 -19.23 -24.06 -9.87
C VAL A 272 -18.92 -22.55 -9.91
N PRO A 273 -19.87 -21.66 -9.59
CA PRO A 273 -19.60 -20.22 -9.58
C PRO A 273 -18.49 -19.95 -8.56
N ASP A 274 -17.32 -19.53 -9.06
CA ASP A 274 -16.14 -19.26 -8.23
C ASP A 274 -16.33 -17.89 -7.57
N ARG A 275 -17.19 -17.87 -6.54
CA ARG A 275 -17.56 -16.70 -5.75
C ARG A 275 -16.34 -15.89 -5.28
N GLU A 276 -15.22 -16.57 -5.00
CA GLU A 276 -13.95 -15.95 -4.60
C GLU A 276 -13.34 -15.11 -5.73
N SER A 277 -13.38 -15.62 -6.96
CA SER A 277 -12.91 -14.87 -8.13
C SER A 277 -13.75 -13.63 -8.39
N ALA A 278 -15.08 -13.72 -8.18
CA ALA A 278 -15.99 -12.60 -8.29
C ALA A 278 -15.75 -11.55 -7.18
N GLU A 279 -15.44 -12.00 -5.96
CA GLU A 279 -15.07 -11.11 -4.84
C GLU A 279 -13.78 -10.34 -5.13
N ILE A 280 -12.74 -11.03 -5.59
CA ILE A 280 -11.46 -10.41 -5.95
C ILE A 280 -11.63 -9.37 -7.07
N GLN A 281 -12.41 -9.70 -8.11
CA GLN A 281 -12.71 -8.76 -9.19
C GLN A 281 -13.54 -7.56 -8.71
N ALA A 282 -14.51 -7.75 -7.83
CA ALA A 282 -15.30 -6.68 -7.25
C ALA A 282 -14.43 -5.73 -6.39
N ILE A 283 -13.51 -6.28 -5.58
CA ILE A 283 -12.54 -5.50 -4.81
C ILE A 283 -11.62 -4.71 -5.74
N LEU A 284 -11.11 -5.33 -6.81
CA LEU A 284 -10.27 -4.65 -7.78
C LEU A 284 -11.02 -3.49 -8.44
N GLY A 285 -12.25 -3.71 -8.90
CA GLY A 285 -13.09 -2.66 -9.47
C GLY A 285 -13.38 -1.53 -8.48
N LEU A 286 -13.58 -1.84 -7.20
CA LEU A 286 -13.74 -0.84 -6.14
C LEU A 286 -12.46 -0.01 -5.92
N LEU A 287 -11.29 -0.65 -5.95
CA LEU A 287 -9.99 0.01 -5.84
C LEU A 287 -9.72 0.94 -7.04
N GLU A 288 -10.02 0.52 -8.26
CA GLU A 288 -9.87 1.35 -9.46
C GLU A 288 -10.79 2.58 -9.44
N ARG A 289 -12.05 2.40 -9.04
CA ARG A 289 -13.01 3.52 -8.89
C ARG A 289 -12.58 4.48 -7.79
N SER A 290 -12.15 3.96 -6.65
CA SER A 290 -11.69 4.79 -5.53
C SER A 290 -10.40 5.56 -5.88
N GLN A 291 -9.49 4.96 -6.65
CA GLN A 291 -8.34 5.65 -7.23
C GLN A 291 -8.77 6.80 -8.14
N ALA A 292 -9.73 6.59 -9.04
CA ALA A 292 -10.23 7.66 -9.92
C ALA A 292 -10.85 8.83 -9.14
N ILE A 293 -11.58 8.54 -8.06
CA ILE A 293 -12.13 9.57 -7.16
C ILE A 293 -11.00 10.36 -6.51
N TRP A 294 -9.98 9.69 -5.96
CA TRP A 294 -8.83 10.35 -5.34
C TRP A 294 -8.07 11.24 -6.33
N LEU A 295 -7.84 10.76 -7.56
CA LEU A 295 -7.20 11.55 -8.61
C LEU A 295 -8.04 12.76 -9.02
N SER A 296 -9.37 12.62 -9.04
CA SER A 296 -10.28 13.74 -9.32
C SER A 296 -10.25 14.80 -8.22
N VAL A 297 -10.24 14.37 -6.95
CA VAL A 297 -10.10 15.27 -5.80
C VAL A 297 -8.74 15.98 -5.81
N LEU A 298 -7.66 15.24 -6.09
CA LEU A 298 -6.30 15.77 -6.27
C LEU A 298 -6.23 16.83 -7.38
N ALA A 299 -6.87 16.56 -8.52
CA ALA A 299 -6.95 17.50 -9.62
C ALA A 299 -7.66 18.79 -9.20
N LEU A 300 -8.79 18.67 -8.50
CA LEU A 300 -9.58 19.80 -8.03
C LEU A 300 -8.81 20.66 -7.02
N ILE A 301 -8.15 20.04 -6.03
CA ILE A 301 -7.30 20.74 -5.05
C ILE A 301 -6.21 21.54 -5.76
N THR A 302 -5.57 20.95 -6.78
CA THR A 302 -4.51 21.60 -7.55
C THR A 302 -5.03 22.77 -8.37
N ILE A 303 -6.21 22.64 -8.98
CA ILE A 303 -6.85 23.72 -9.75
C ILE A 303 -7.21 24.89 -8.84
N VAL A 304 -7.70 24.60 -7.63
CA VAL A 304 -8.02 25.62 -6.62
C VAL A 304 -6.77 26.30 -6.07
N GLY A 305 -5.58 25.70 -6.26
CA GLY A 305 -4.30 26.27 -5.87
C GLY A 305 -3.98 26.08 -4.38
N LEU A 306 -4.54 25.04 -3.77
CA LEU A 306 -4.24 24.61 -2.39
C LEU A 306 -3.00 23.72 -2.31
#